data_AF-A0A4Y8L0Y4-F1
#
_entry.id   AF-A0A4Y8L0Y4-F1
#
_cell.length_a   1.000
_cell.length_b   1.000
_cell.length_c   1.000
_cell.angle_alpha   90.00
_cell.angle_beta   90.00
_cell.angle_gamma   90.00
#
_symmetry.space_group_name_H-M   'P 1'
#
loop_
_entity.id
_entity.type
_entity.pdbx_description
1 polymer ?
#
loop_
_entity_poly.entity_id
_entity_poly.type
_entity_poly.pdbx_seq_one_letter_code
_entity_poly.pdbx_strand_id
1 'polypeptide(L)'
;MLNNLYTMKYSISFFIFILCISACSNAQNISNSEPCPQGLNLIPLYGDGKIEKCSQQKESDERFLKYCDSTFPSRKEAATAYVEMAWKYAEQNDRDNATKRFNQAWLLDKSNADVYWGLGIVQGSKEQYDEAEILFRKSLDINPKNEKVWYCVSINLKEQHTNDDTPELKKQRIEYLQKAIDLNPNFYPAIQLLKSENSEEDSSIKSIKRQGKKETVEYNDGSSIVISRP
;
A
#
# COMPACT_ATOMS: atom_id res chain seq x y z
N MET A 1 54.55 6.85 49.24
CA MET A 1 54.40 7.20 50.67
C MET A 1 54.62 8.70 50.77
N LEU A 2 53.74 9.57 51.25
CA LEU A 2 52.55 9.44 52.08
C LEU A 2 51.60 10.62 51.77
N ASN A 3 50.31 10.33 51.98
CA ASN A 3 49.14 11.19 51.88
C ASN A 3 49.20 12.46 52.77
N ASN A 4 48.52 13.53 52.34
CA ASN A 4 47.37 14.16 53.01
C ASN A 4 47.02 15.47 52.27
N LEU A 5 45.91 15.58 51.53
CA LEU A 5 44.49 15.66 51.92
C LEU A 5 44.06 17.00 52.56
N TYR A 6 42.94 17.52 52.01
CA TYR A 6 42.00 18.55 52.50
C TYR A 6 42.41 20.03 52.34
N THR A 7 41.58 21.00 51.90
CA THR A 7 40.31 21.16 51.15
C THR A 7 39.97 22.66 51.22
N MET A 8 39.45 23.23 50.13
CA MET A 8 38.42 24.30 50.05
C MET A 8 38.37 25.41 51.12
N LYS A 9 38.54 26.68 50.68
CA LYS A 9 37.80 27.85 51.23
C LYS A 9 37.53 28.91 50.16
N TYR A 10 36.33 29.45 50.24
CA TYR A 10 35.63 30.39 49.35
C TYR A 10 36.21 31.83 49.36
N SER A 11 35.94 32.58 48.27
CA SER A 11 35.24 33.88 48.29
C SER A 11 35.88 35.00 47.44
N ILE A 12 35.16 35.36 46.37
CA ILE A 12 34.86 36.71 45.84
C ILE A 12 36.02 37.72 45.69
N SER A 13 36.35 38.06 44.45
CA SER A 13 36.72 39.45 44.11
C SER A 13 36.18 39.85 42.74
N PHE A 14 35.50 40.99 42.74
CA PHE A 14 34.76 41.65 41.69
C PHE A 14 35.77 42.44 40.85
N PHE A 15 35.98 42.11 39.57
CA PHE A 15 36.57 43.06 38.63
C PHE A 15 35.94 42.93 37.25
N ILE A 16 35.35 44.05 36.86
CA ILE A 16 34.70 44.40 35.61
C ILE A 16 35.69 44.24 34.46
N PHE A 17 35.30 43.51 33.41
CA PHE A 17 35.79 43.76 32.06
C PHE A 17 34.64 43.52 31.07
N ILE A 18 33.78 44.54 30.96
CA ILE A 18 32.92 44.70 29.78
C ILE A 18 33.87 45.08 28.65
N LEU A 19 34.10 44.15 27.71
CA LEU A 19 34.66 44.49 26.42
C LEU A 19 33.70 44.08 25.33
N CYS A 20 33.24 45.11 24.61
CA CYS A 20 32.35 45.08 23.47
C CYS A 20 32.72 43.99 22.47
N ILE A 21 31.79 43.05 22.22
CA ILE A 21 31.70 42.38 20.93
C ILE A 21 30.48 43.01 20.23
N SER A 22 30.75 44.13 19.55
CA SER A 22 29.84 44.71 18.58
C SER A 22 29.96 43.96 17.26
N ALA A 23 28.83 43.44 16.81
CA ALA A 23 28.42 43.31 15.41
C ALA A 23 29.35 42.53 14.46
N CYS A 24 29.10 41.23 14.38
CA CYS A 24 28.85 40.60 13.08
C CYS A 24 27.50 39.90 13.14
N SER A 25 26.46 40.66 12.82
CA SER A 25 25.15 40.17 12.43
C SER A 25 25.29 39.41 11.10
N ASN A 26 25.76 38.16 11.19
CA ASN A 26 25.27 37.13 10.28
C ASN A 26 24.18 36.40 11.03
N ALA A 27 22.97 36.96 10.94
CA ALA A 27 21.78 36.14 11.00
C ALA A 27 21.89 35.15 9.83
N GLN A 28 22.59 34.03 10.05
CA GLN A 28 22.24 32.82 9.35
C GLN A 28 20.80 32.57 9.73
N ASN A 29 19.94 32.93 8.79
CA ASN A 29 18.56 32.57 8.72
C ASN A 29 18.54 31.03 8.55
N ILE A 30 18.92 30.32 9.61
CA ILE A 30 18.60 28.91 9.77
C ILE A 30 17.10 28.98 9.97
N SER A 31 16.35 28.84 8.86
CA SER A 31 14.94 28.55 8.97
C SER A 31 14.87 27.35 9.91
N ASN A 32 14.30 27.55 11.10
CA ASN A 32 13.87 26.49 11.98
C ASN A 32 12.68 25.76 11.32
N SER A 33 12.87 25.31 10.08
CA SER A 33 11.95 24.44 9.39
C SER A 33 12.18 23.07 9.97
N GLU A 34 11.13 22.47 10.52
CA GLU A 34 11.16 21.08 10.94
C GLU A 34 11.78 20.21 9.84
N PRO A 35 12.64 19.23 10.20
CA PRO A 35 13.28 18.38 9.21
C PRO A 35 12.21 17.61 8.42
N CYS A 36 12.39 17.52 7.11
CA CYS A 36 11.43 16.84 6.25
C CYS A 36 11.20 15.37 6.69
N PRO A 37 9.94 14.90 6.73
CA PRO A 37 9.65 13.49 6.99
C PRO A 37 10.42 12.58 6.04
N GLN A 38 11.20 11.66 6.58
CA GLN A 38 12.02 10.73 5.80
C GLN A 38 11.17 9.55 5.30
N GLY A 39 11.51 9.03 4.12
CA GLY A 39 10.85 7.85 3.55
C GLY A 39 9.39 8.05 3.13
N LEU A 40 8.86 9.28 3.15
CA LEU A 40 7.47 9.56 2.78
C LEU A 40 7.11 8.98 1.41
N ASN A 41 8.04 9.01 0.46
CA ASN A 41 7.83 8.50 -0.89
C ASN A 41 7.57 6.98 -0.98
N LEU A 42 7.86 6.24 0.10
CA LEU A 42 7.63 4.79 0.27
C LEU A 42 6.33 4.47 1.02
N ILE A 43 5.59 5.48 1.48
CA ILE A 43 4.32 5.30 2.17
C ILE A 43 3.18 5.37 1.13
N PRO A 44 2.32 4.35 0.99
CA PRO A 44 1.21 4.38 0.04
C PRO A 44 0.31 5.60 0.24
N LEU A 45 -0.06 6.24 -0.87
CA LEU A 45 -0.89 7.45 -0.91
C LEU A 45 -0.37 8.57 0.01
N TYR A 46 0.93 8.51 0.34
CA TYR A 46 1.60 9.32 1.35
C TYR A 46 0.86 9.43 2.69
N GLY A 47 0.43 8.27 3.20
CA GLY A 47 -0.24 8.15 4.49
C GLY A 47 -1.69 8.59 4.41
N ASP A 48 -2.37 8.25 3.31
CA ASP A 48 -3.77 8.65 3.04
C ASP A 48 -3.94 10.19 2.98
N GLY A 49 -2.88 10.90 2.58
CA GLY A 49 -2.82 12.37 2.61
C GLY A 49 -2.79 12.99 4.01
N LYS A 50 -2.58 12.20 5.07
CA LYS A 50 -2.59 12.67 6.47
C LYS A 50 -1.22 13.09 6.98
N ILE A 51 -0.15 12.69 6.29
CA ILE A 51 1.22 13.10 6.66
C ILE A 51 1.50 14.45 6.02
N GLU A 52 1.81 15.45 6.85
CA GLU A 52 2.16 16.76 6.35
C GLU A 52 3.54 16.76 5.69
N LYS A 53 3.59 17.28 4.46
CA LYS A 53 4.84 17.50 3.71
C LYS A 53 5.53 18.78 4.17
N CYS A 54 6.85 18.72 4.30
CA CYS A 54 7.68 19.92 4.45
C CYS A 54 7.64 20.77 3.17
N SER A 55 8.08 22.04 3.25
CA SER A 55 8.12 22.96 2.10
C SER A 55 8.89 22.39 0.91
N GLN A 56 10.02 21.73 1.15
CA GLN A 56 10.85 21.13 0.10
C GLN A 56 10.14 19.96 -0.61
N GLN A 57 9.35 19.16 0.12
CA GLN A 57 8.56 18.06 -0.48
C GLN A 57 7.37 18.60 -1.27
N LYS A 58 6.72 19.67 -0.79
CA LYS A 58 5.66 20.38 -1.54
C LYS A 58 6.21 20.96 -2.85
N GLU A 59 7.37 21.60 -2.81
CA GLU A 59 8.04 22.11 -4.02
C GLU A 59 8.43 20.98 -4.99
N SER A 60 8.88 19.84 -4.47
CA SER A 60 9.19 18.66 -5.28
C SER A 60 7.96 18.11 -6.00
N ASP A 61 6.81 18.03 -5.33
CA ASP A 61 5.53 17.65 -5.93
C ASP A 61 5.11 18.65 -7.03
N GLU A 62 5.20 19.95 -6.76
CA GLU A 62 4.84 21.00 -7.72
C GLU A 62 5.71 20.94 -8.98
N ARG A 63 7.01 20.72 -8.81
CA ARG A 63 7.95 20.54 -9.93
C ARG A 63 7.58 19.32 -10.76
N PHE A 64 7.24 18.21 -10.09
CA PHE A 64 6.80 17.00 -10.75
C PHE A 64 5.49 17.21 -11.54
N LEU A 65 4.49 17.85 -10.94
CA LEU A 65 3.22 18.16 -11.59
C LEU A 65 3.42 19.05 -12.82
N LYS A 66 4.25 20.10 -12.71
CA LYS A 66 4.58 20.99 -13.83
C LYS A 66 5.29 20.25 -14.97
N TYR A 67 6.21 19.34 -14.63
CA TYR A 67 6.84 18.48 -15.63
C TYR A 67 5.79 17.65 -16.38
N CYS A 68 4.87 17.01 -15.65
CA CYS A 68 3.80 16.21 -16.26
C CYS A 68 2.87 17.07 -17.14
N ASP A 69 2.45 18.23 -16.66
CA ASP A 69 1.59 19.16 -17.42
C ASP A 69 2.25 19.64 -18.73
N SER A 70 3.58 19.69 -18.79
CA SER A 70 4.33 20.06 -20.01
C SER A 70 4.66 18.90 -20.95
N THR A 71 4.59 17.66 -20.46
CA THR A 71 5.08 16.47 -21.19
C THR A 71 3.94 15.59 -21.71
N PHE A 72 2.83 15.54 -20.98
CA PHE A 72 1.71 14.63 -21.27
C PHE A 72 0.47 15.41 -21.74
N PRO A 73 -0.40 14.80 -22.57
CA PRO A 73 -1.64 15.43 -23.01
C PRO A 73 -2.59 15.83 -21.87
N SER A 74 -2.64 15.02 -20.80
CA SER A 74 -3.31 15.40 -19.55
C SER A 74 -2.75 14.61 -18.36
N ARG A 75 -3.14 15.01 -17.14
CA ARG A 75 -2.74 14.33 -15.91
C ARG A 75 -3.25 12.89 -15.83
N LYS A 76 -4.36 12.56 -16.49
CA LYS A 76 -4.90 11.19 -16.50
C LYS A 76 -4.00 10.25 -17.27
N GLU A 77 -3.60 10.60 -18.48
CA GLU A 77 -2.65 9.76 -19.24
C GLU A 77 -1.22 9.83 -18.69
N ALA A 78 -0.83 10.92 -18.01
CA ALA A 78 0.37 10.90 -17.18
C ALA A 78 0.25 9.86 -16.05
N ALA A 79 -0.87 9.83 -15.31
CA ALA A 79 -1.09 8.87 -14.24
C ALA A 79 -1.03 7.42 -14.77
N THR A 80 -1.66 7.14 -15.91
CA THR A 80 -1.57 5.83 -16.59
C THR A 80 -0.13 5.46 -16.91
N ALA A 81 0.67 6.38 -17.47
CA ALA A 81 2.08 6.12 -17.75
C ALA A 81 2.89 5.80 -16.48
N TYR A 82 2.64 6.52 -15.38
CA TYR A 82 3.30 6.25 -14.10
C TYR A 82 2.84 4.93 -13.45
N VAL A 83 1.58 4.52 -13.65
CA VAL A 83 1.09 3.17 -13.29
C VAL A 83 1.84 2.10 -14.08
N GLU A 84 1.99 2.25 -15.40
CA GLU A 84 2.75 1.30 -16.21
C GLU A 84 4.22 1.19 -15.78
N MET A 85 4.85 2.32 -15.43
CA MET A 85 6.20 2.31 -14.85
C MET A 85 6.23 1.59 -13.51
N ALA A 86 5.23 1.79 -12.66
CA ALA A 86 5.14 1.13 -11.36
C ALA A 86 5.02 -0.39 -11.52
N TRP A 87 4.22 -0.88 -12.47
CA TRP A 87 4.11 -2.30 -12.78
C TRP A 87 5.44 -2.90 -13.25
N LYS A 88 6.19 -2.21 -14.12
CA LYS A 88 7.53 -2.66 -14.54
C LYS A 88 8.48 -2.86 -13.36
N TYR A 89 8.45 -1.95 -12.36
CA TYR A 89 9.23 -2.12 -11.14
C TYR A 89 8.70 -3.27 -10.26
N ALA A 90 7.38 -3.40 -10.13
CA ALA A 90 6.77 -4.48 -9.37
C ALA A 90 7.11 -5.87 -9.94
N GLU A 91 7.11 -6.02 -11.27
CA GLU A 91 7.55 -7.23 -11.98
C GLU A 91 9.01 -7.58 -11.72
N GLN A 92 9.85 -6.57 -11.48
CA GLN A 92 11.25 -6.73 -11.08
C GLN A 92 11.43 -6.97 -9.57
N ASN A 93 10.32 -7.11 -8.83
CA ASN A 93 10.28 -7.18 -7.37
C ASN A 93 10.89 -5.94 -6.68
N ASP A 94 11.02 -4.82 -7.39
CA ASP A 94 11.46 -3.53 -6.85
C ASP A 94 10.25 -2.77 -6.28
N ARG A 95 9.84 -3.22 -5.09
CA ARG A 95 8.64 -2.75 -4.38
C ARG A 95 8.73 -1.27 -4.01
N ASP A 96 9.93 -0.78 -3.74
CA ASP A 96 10.16 0.60 -3.34
C ASP A 96 9.97 1.56 -4.51
N ASN A 97 10.56 1.25 -5.67
CA ASN A 97 10.34 2.08 -6.85
C ASN A 97 8.92 1.92 -7.39
N ALA A 98 8.32 0.72 -7.32
CA ALA A 98 6.90 0.54 -7.63
C ALA A 98 6.02 1.47 -6.77
N THR A 99 6.22 1.48 -5.44
CA THR A 99 5.50 2.35 -4.51
C THR A 99 5.64 3.83 -4.90
N LYS A 100 6.87 4.29 -5.18
CA LYS A 100 7.12 5.68 -5.58
C LYS A 100 6.35 6.07 -6.85
N ARG A 101 6.32 5.19 -7.86
CA ARG A 101 5.64 5.46 -9.13
C ARG A 101 4.11 5.40 -8.99
N PHE A 102 3.57 4.46 -8.23
CA PHE A 102 2.14 4.46 -7.91
C PHE A 102 1.74 5.71 -7.12
N ASN A 103 2.55 6.17 -6.16
CA ASN A 103 2.28 7.39 -5.41
C ASN A 103 2.30 8.65 -6.31
N GLN A 104 3.16 8.68 -7.32
CA GLN A 104 3.16 9.74 -8.32
C GLN A 104 1.90 9.69 -9.20
N ALA A 105 1.49 8.49 -9.62
CA ALA A 105 0.23 8.31 -10.34
C ALA A 105 -0.98 8.76 -9.50
N TRP A 106 -1.00 8.44 -8.20
CA TRP A 106 -2.02 8.93 -7.26
C TRP A 106 -2.05 10.47 -7.17
N LEU A 107 -0.88 11.11 -7.13
CA LEU A 107 -0.78 12.58 -7.08
C LEU A 107 -1.33 13.24 -8.35
N LEU A 108 -1.20 12.56 -9.50
CA LEU A 108 -1.71 13.02 -10.79
C LEU A 108 -3.22 12.79 -10.96
N ASP A 109 -3.70 11.60 -10.59
CA ASP A 109 -5.11 11.21 -10.68
C ASP A 109 -5.53 10.28 -9.53
N LYS A 110 -6.27 10.85 -8.57
CA LYS A 110 -6.83 10.13 -7.43
C LYS A 110 -8.04 9.26 -7.79
N SER A 111 -8.55 9.36 -9.02
CA SER A 111 -9.66 8.53 -9.52
C SER A 111 -9.20 7.31 -10.32
N ASN A 112 -7.90 7.07 -10.42
CA ASN A 112 -7.36 5.91 -11.11
C ASN A 112 -7.35 4.68 -10.18
N ALA A 113 -8.28 3.75 -10.41
CA ALA A 113 -8.41 2.52 -9.63
C ALA A 113 -7.13 1.66 -9.61
N ASP A 114 -6.37 1.61 -10.71
CA ASP A 114 -5.18 0.76 -10.84
C ASP A 114 -4.05 1.18 -9.89
N VAL A 115 -4.03 2.45 -9.47
CA VAL A 115 -3.10 2.94 -8.46
C VAL A 115 -3.32 2.26 -7.12
N TYR A 116 -4.59 2.16 -6.70
CA TYR A 116 -4.98 1.52 -5.45
C TYR A 116 -4.77 0.02 -5.52
N TRP A 117 -5.14 -0.60 -6.64
CA TRP A 117 -4.88 -2.02 -6.87
C TRP A 117 -3.39 -2.34 -6.82
N GLY A 118 -2.57 -1.57 -7.53
CA GLY A 118 -1.11 -1.76 -7.58
C GLY A 118 -0.43 -1.57 -6.23
N LEU A 119 -0.78 -0.52 -5.50
CA LEU A 119 -0.29 -0.35 -4.12
C LEU A 119 -0.76 -1.48 -3.21
N GLY A 120 -1.99 -1.98 -3.37
CA GLY A 120 -2.49 -3.13 -2.61
C GLY A 120 -1.64 -4.38 -2.83
N ILE A 121 -1.27 -4.69 -4.09
CA ILE A 121 -0.35 -5.79 -4.41
C ILE A 121 1.01 -5.58 -3.75
N VAL A 122 1.56 -4.36 -3.82
CA VAL A 122 2.86 -4.06 -3.22
C VAL A 122 2.82 -4.27 -1.70
N GLN A 123 1.75 -3.84 -1.02
CA GLN A 123 1.60 -4.01 0.42
C GLN A 123 1.39 -5.48 0.81
N GLY A 124 0.58 -6.23 0.07
CA GLY A 124 0.42 -7.67 0.28
C GLY A 124 1.74 -8.42 0.14
N SER A 125 2.59 -8.03 -0.82
CA SER A 125 3.95 -8.63 -0.98
C SER A 125 4.91 -8.31 0.18
N LYS A 126 4.58 -7.30 0.99
CA LYS A 126 5.28 -6.92 2.23
C LYS A 126 4.60 -7.52 3.47
N GLU A 127 3.64 -8.42 3.29
CA GLU A 127 2.83 -9.04 4.36
C GLU A 127 2.00 -8.02 5.17
N GLN A 128 1.77 -6.84 4.59
CA GLN A 128 0.94 -5.77 5.14
C GLN A 128 -0.50 -5.93 4.64
N TYR A 129 -1.12 -7.02 5.06
CA TYR A 129 -2.40 -7.49 4.52
C TYR A 129 -3.58 -6.56 4.85
N ASP A 130 -3.59 -5.94 6.04
CA ASP A 130 -4.62 -4.97 6.43
C ASP A 130 -4.56 -3.72 5.56
N GLU A 131 -3.36 -3.19 5.31
CA GLU A 131 -3.17 -2.05 4.41
C GLU A 131 -3.54 -2.40 2.96
N ALA A 132 -3.18 -3.61 2.51
CA ALA A 132 -3.54 -4.10 1.19
C ALA A 132 -5.06 -4.21 1.01
N GLU A 133 -5.79 -4.71 2.00
CA GLU A 133 -7.26 -4.79 1.96
C GLU A 133 -7.90 -3.39 1.82
N ILE A 134 -7.43 -2.41 2.60
CA ILE A 134 -7.91 -1.03 2.49
C ILE A 134 -7.71 -0.48 1.08
N LEU A 135 -6.55 -0.76 0.47
CA LEU A 135 -6.22 -0.31 -0.89
C LEU A 135 -7.07 -1.03 -1.95
N PHE A 136 -7.26 -2.34 -1.85
CA PHE A 136 -8.13 -3.07 -2.76
C PHE A 136 -9.58 -2.60 -2.66
N ARG A 137 -10.09 -2.34 -1.45
CA ARG A 137 -11.43 -1.76 -1.27
C ARG A 137 -11.55 -0.41 -1.97
N LYS A 138 -10.58 0.50 -1.80
CA LYS A 138 -10.57 1.79 -2.52
C LYS A 138 -10.55 1.60 -4.05
N SER A 139 -9.82 0.61 -4.54
CA SER A 139 -9.83 0.27 -5.97
C SER A 139 -11.23 -0.17 -6.44
N LEU A 140 -11.91 -1.01 -5.66
CA LEU A 140 -13.25 -1.52 -5.97
C LEU A 140 -14.34 -0.46 -5.81
N ASP A 141 -14.18 0.48 -4.88
CA ASP A 141 -15.08 1.64 -4.74
C ASP A 141 -15.07 2.51 -6.01
N ILE A 142 -13.92 2.63 -6.67
CA ILE A 142 -13.76 3.38 -7.92
C ILE A 142 -14.18 2.54 -9.13
N ASN A 143 -13.71 1.28 -9.19
CA ASN A 143 -14.03 0.35 -10.28
C ASN A 143 -14.43 -1.02 -9.72
N PRO A 144 -15.72 -1.25 -9.45
CA PRO A 144 -16.21 -2.51 -8.90
C PRO A 144 -16.17 -3.67 -9.90
N LYS A 145 -15.88 -3.39 -11.18
CA LYS A 145 -15.87 -4.37 -12.27
C LYS A 145 -14.49 -4.93 -12.60
N ASN A 146 -13.47 -4.63 -11.78
CA ASN A 146 -12.14 -5.19 -11.98
C ASN A 146 -12.06 -6.58 -11.32
N GLU A 147 -12.14 -7.64 -12.14
CA GLU A 147 -12.08 -9.03 -11.69
C GLU A 147 -10.77 -9.37 -10.99
N LYS A 148 -9.66 -8.73 -11.41
CA LYS A 148 -8.33 -8.99 -10.85
C LYS A 148 -8.25 -8.54 -9.41
N VAL A 149 -8.92 -7.43 -9.06
CA VAL A 149 -8.94 -6.92 -7.68
C VAL A 149 -9.73 -7.85 -6.77
N TRP A 150 -10.90 -8.35 -7.21
CA TRP A 150 -11.67 -9.34 -6.44
C TRP A 150 -10.85 -10.61 -6.16
N TYR A 151 -10.10 -11.09 -7.16
CA TYR A 151 -9.17 -12.18 -6.97
C TYR A 151 -8.01 -11.85 -6.01
N CYS A 152 -7.42 -10.66 -6.11
CA CYS A 152 -6.38 -10.21 -5.18
C CYS A 152 -6.89 -10.12 -3.73
N VAL A 153 -8.13 -9.66 -3.51
CA VAL A 153 -8.74 -9.64 -2.17
C VAL A 153 -8.89 -11.06 -1.62
N SER A 154 -9.32 -12.02 -2.45
CA SER A 154 -9.39 -13.43 -2.04
C SER A 154 -8.03 -13.98 -1.62
N ILE A 155 -6.96 -13.66 -2.34
CA ILE A 155 -5.61 -14.10 -1.99
C ILE A 155 -5.15 -13.40 -0.70
N ASN A 156 -5.31 -12.09 -0.61
CA ASN A 156 -4.91 -11.31 0.56
C ASN A 156 -5.53 -11.87 1.84
N LEU A 157 -6.82 -12.20 1.80
CA LEU A 157 -7.54 -12.79 2.93
C LEU A 157 -6.98 -14.18 3.30
N LYS A 158 -6.55 -14.97 2.30
CA LYS A 158 -5.93 -16.27 2.54
C LYS A 158 -4.59 -16.13 3.24
N GLU A 159 -3.72 -15.27 2.70
CA GLU A 159 -2.37 -15.05 3.21
C GLU A 159 -2.40 -14.47 4.63
N GLN A 160 -3.31 -13.51 4.87
CA GLN A 160 -3.55 -12.91 6.18
C GLN A 160 -3.91 -13.95 7.25
N HIS A 161 -4.70 -14.96 6.88
CA HIS A 161 -5.24 -15.97 7.79
C HIS A 161 -4.66 -17.37 7.57
N THR A 162 -3.39 -17.45 7.14
CA THR A 162 -2.75 -18.73 6.83
C THR A 162 -2.74 -19.70 8.03
N ASN A 163 -2.73 -19.18 9.26
CA ASN A 163 -2.66 -19.99 10.50
C ASN A 163 -4.03 -20.20 11.18
N ASP A 164 -5.08 -19.55 10.69
CA ASP A 164 -6.43 -19.50 11.30
C ASP A 164 -7.53 -19.54 10.23
N ASP A 165 -7.35 -20.38 9.21
CA ASP A 165 -8.31 -20.52 8.11
C ASP A 165 -9.62 -21.19 8.56
N THR A 166 -10.61 -20.38 8.93
CA THR A 166 -11.94 -20.85 9.34
C THR A 166 -12.86 -21.10 8.14
N PRO A 167 -13.91 -21.94 8.28
CA PRO A 167 -14.92 -22.12 7.25
C PRO A 167 -15.57 -20.81 6.78
N GLU A 168 -15.72 -19.82 7.67
CA GLU A 168 -16.28 -18.50 7.35
C GLU A 168 -15.33 -17.67 6.47
N LEU A 169 -14.03 -17.68 6.76
CA LEU A 169 -13.01 -17.02 5.94
C LEU A 169 -12.93 -17.66 4.56
N LYS A 170 -12.97 -18.99 4.51
CA LYS A 170 -13.04 -19.73 3.26
C LYS A 170 -14.27 -19.36 2.43
N LYS A 171 -15.45 -19.30 3.04
CA LYS A 171 -16.68 -18.87 2.38
C LYS A 171 -16.53 -17.46 1.79
N GLN A 172 -15.96 -16.52 2.53
CA GLN A 172 -15.71 -15.16 2.02
C GLN A 172 -14.74 -15.14 0.83
N ARG A 173 -13.63 -15.90 0.87
CA ARG A 173 -12.71 -16.03 -0.27
C ARG A 173 -13.42 -16.53 -1.50
N ILE A 174 -14.20 -17.58 -1.34
CA ILE A 174 -14.99 -18.20 -2.40
C ILE A 174 -16.00 -17.21 -3.01
N GLU A 175 -16.68 -16.39 -2.20
CA GLU A 175 -17.56 -15.33 -2.69
C GLU A 175 -16.79 -14.28 -3.51
N TYR A 176 -15.58 -13.88 -3.10
CA TYR A 176 -14.74 -12.97 -3.88
C TYR A 176 -14.28 -13.60 -5.21
N LEU A 177 -13.91 -14.88 -5.21
CA LEU A 177 -13.58 -15.61 -6.44
C LEU A 177 -14.78 -15.70 -7.38
N GLN A 178 -15.98 -15.94 -6.84
CA GLN A 178 -17.19 -15.96 -7.64
C GLN A 178 -17.47 -14.59 -8.27
N LYS A 179 -17.31 -13.49 -7.53
CA LYS A 179 -17.41 -12.13 -8.10
C LYS A 179 -16.44 -11.91 -9.26
N ALA A 180 -15.19 -12.37 -9.13
CA ALA A 180 -14.21 -12.28 -10.21
C ALA A 180 -14.66 -13.08 -11.46
N ILE A 181 -15.19 -14.29 -11.26
CA ILE A 181 -15.68 -15.16 -12.34
C ILE A 181 -16.97 -14.62 -12.97
N ASP A 182 -17.86 -14.01 -12.19
CA ASP A 182 -19.09 -13.41 -12.70
C ASP A 182 -18.78 -12.21 -13.61
N LEU A 183 -17.75 -11.43 -13.26
CA LEU A 183 -17.25 -10.33 -14.09
C LEU A 183 -16.51 -10.83 -15.33
N ASN A 184 -15.73 -11.89 -15.20
CA ASN A 184 -14.98 -12.51 -16.28
C ASN A 184 -15.02 -14.04 -16.19
N PRO A 185 -15.97 -14.71 -16.87
CA PRO A 185 -16.15 -16.17 -16.80
C PRO A 185 -14.96 -16.99 -17.29
N ASN A 186 -14.00 -16.36 -17.96
CA ASN A 186 -12.77 -17.01 -18.44
C ASN A 186 -11.54 -16.60 -17.60
N PHE A 187 -11.72 -15.96 -16.44
CA PHE A 187 -10.63 -15.55 -15.57
C PHE A 187 -10.03 -16.76 -14.84
N TYR A 188 -9.12 -17.43 -15.56
CA TYR A 188 -8.54 -18.71 -15.17
C TYR A 188 -7.91 -18.74 -13.77
N PRO A 189 -7.18 -17.70 -13.30
CA PRO A 189 -6.63 -17.70 -11.95
C PRO A 189 -7.68 -17.88 -10.86
N ALA A 190 -8.83 -17.18 -10.95
CA ALA A 190 -9.90 -17.31 -9.98
C ALA A 190 -10.59 -18.69 -10.07
N ILE A 191 -10.79 -19.21 -11.28
CA ILE A 191 -11.37 -20.55 -11.48
C ILE A 191 -10.49 -21.63 -10.87
N GLN A 192 -9.16 -21.55 -11.06
CA GLN A 192 -8.22 -22.51 -10.48
C GLN A 192 -8.22 -22.44 -8.96
N LEU A 193 -8.15 -21.24 -8.39
CA LEU A 193 -8.15 -21.06 -6.95
C LEU A 193 -9.47 -21.56 -6.35
N LEU A 194 -10.61 -21.26 -6.97
CA LEU A 194 -11.92 -21.74 -6.52
C LEU A 194 -12.03 -23.27 -6.52
N LYS A 195 -11.49 -23.94 -7.54
CA LYS A 195 -11.42 -25.42 -7.57
C LYS A 195 -10.53 -25.97 -6.46
N SER A 196 -9.41 -25.30 -6.15
CA SER A 196 -8.52 -25.73 -5.08
C SER A 196 -9.14 -25.55 -3.69
N GLU A 197 -9.93 -24.48 -3.50
CA GLU A 197 -10.71 -24.30 -2.28
C GLU A 197 -11.80 -25.38 -2.16
N ASN A 198 -12.37 -25.84 -3.29
CA ASN A 198 -13.48 -26.81 -3.31
C ASN A 198 -13.06 -28.25 -3.64
N SER A 199 -11.87 -28.70 -3.20
CA SER A 199 -11.43 -30.07 -3.43
C SER A 199 -12.30 -31.09 -2.69
N GLU A 200 -12.41 -32.33 -3.19
CA GLU A 200 -13.21 -33.40 -2.55
C GLU A 200 -12.71 -33.79 -1.14
N GLU A 201 -11.51 -33.34 -0.75
CA GLU A 201 -10.93 -33.50 0.58
C GLU A 201 -11.45 -32.47 1.60
N ASP A 202 -12.19 -31.45 1.13
CA ASP A 202 -12.80 -30.45 1.97
C ASP A 202 -14.03 -31.00 2.71
N SER A 203 -13.89 -31.17 4.02
CA SER A 203 -14.94 -31.68 4.91
C SER A 203 -16.18 -30.78 4.98
N SER A 204 -16.11 -29.53 4.51
CA SER A 204 -17.27 -28.62 4.43
C SER A 204 -18.18 -28.90 3.23
N ILE A 205 -17.70 -29.64 2.22
CA ILE A 205 -18.44 -29.99 1.01
C ILE A 205 -19.36 -31.17 1.26
N LYS A 206 -20.63 -31.00 0.92
CA LYS A 206 -21.65 -32.04 0.94
C LYS A 206 -21.63 -32.89 -0.33
N SER A 207 -21.56 -32.25 -1.50
CA SER A 207 -21.47 -32.94 -2.79
C SER A 207 -20.95 -32.05 -3.91
N ILE A 208 -20.32 -32.65 -4.93
CA ILE A 208 -19.95 -31.97 -6.18
C ILE A 208 -20.69 -32.66 -7.34
N LYS A 209 -21.47 -31.90 -8.10
CA LYS A 209 -22.25 -32.37 -9.25
C LYS A 209 -21.75 -31.71 -10.53
N ARG A 210 -21.53 -32.50 -11.59
CA ARG A 210 -21.08 -32.00 -12.89
C ARG A 210 -22.16 -32.22 -13.95
N GLN A 211 -22.57 -31.14 -14.62
CA GLN A 211 -23.55 -31.19 -15.69
C GLN A 211 -23.10 -30.32 -16.87
N GLY A 212 -22.65 -30.96 -17.95
CA GLY A 212 -22.07 -30.28 -19.11
C GLY A 212 -20.85 -29.44 -18.72
N LYS A 213 -20.88 -28.15 -19.05
CA LYS A 213 -19.86 -27.16 -18.66
C LYS A 213 -20.04 -26.59 -17.26
N LYS A 214 -20.99 -27.07 -16.46
CA LYS A 214 -21.23 -26.55 -15.11
C LYS A 214 -20.81 -27.56 -14.05
N GLU A 215 -20.14 -27.08 -13.02
CA GLU A 215 -19.83 -27.83 -11.80
C GLU A 215 -20.51 -27.14 -10.62
N THR A 216 -21.45 -27.83 -9.98
CA THR A 216 -22.16 -27.35 -8.79
C THR A 216 -21.52 -27.97 -7.55
N VAL A 217 -21.04 -27.14 -6.64
CA VAL A 217 -20.53 -27.54 -5.32
C VAL A 217 -21.61 -27.21 -4.28
N GLU A 218 -22.10 -28.22 -3.56
CA GLU A 218 -23.05 -28.07 -2.44
C GLU A 218 -22.30 -28.23 -1.12
N TYR A 219 -22.52 -27.34 -0.15
CA TYR A 219 -21.90 -27.36 1.17
C TYR A 219 -22.83 -27.92 2.24
N ASN A 220 -22.26 -28.30 3.38
CA ASN A 220 -23.01 -28.83 4.52
C ASN A 220 -23.96 -27.80 5.17
N ASP A 221 -23.68 -26.49 5.01
CA ASP A 221 -24.56 -25.39 5.47
C ASP A 221 -25.76 -25.15 4.55
N GLY A 222 -25.89 -25.91 3.46
CA GLY A 222 -26.97 -25.79 2.47
C GLY A 222 -26.71 -24.76 1.36
N SER A 223 -25.58 -24.04 1.40
CA SER A 223 -25.18 -23.16 0.30
C SER A 223 -24.68 -23.97 -0.91
N SER A 224 -24.69 -23.35 -2.10
CA SER A 224 -24.18 -23.98 -3.32
C SER A 224 -23.58 -22.96 -4.29
N ILE A 225 -22.61 -23.41 -5.09
CA ILE A 225 -21.87 -22.57 -6.05
C ILE A 225 -21.80 -23.28 -7.38
N VAL A 226 -21.93 -22.52 -8.47
CA VAL A 226 -21.89 -23.05 -9.84
C VAL A 226 -20.68 -22.48 -10.58
N ILE A 227 -19.72 -23.34 -10.86
CA ILE A 227 -18.50 -23.02 -11.60
C ILE A 227 -18.72 -23.34 -13.08
N SER A 228 -18.56 -22.33 -13.93
CA SER A 228 -18.54 -22.53 -15.38
C SER A 228 -17.16 -23.00 -15.82
N ARG A 229 -17.10 -24.18 -16.43
CA ARG A 229 -15.91 -24.75 -17.06
C ARG A 229 -15.82 -24.23 -18.50
N PRO A 230 -14.61 -23.86 -18.97
CA PRO A 230 -14.41 -23.47 -20.37
C PRO A 230 -14.82 -24.57 -21.35
#